data_AF-A0A3B9NNS6-F1
#
_entry.id   AF-A0A3B9NNS6-F1
#
_cell.length_a   1.000
_cell.length_b   1.000
_cell.length_c   1.000
_cell.angle_alpha   90.00
_cell.angle_beta   90.00
_cell.angle_gamma   90.00
#
_symmetry.space_group_name_H-M   'P 1'
#
loop_
_entity.id
_entity.type
_entity.pdbx_description
1 polymer ?
#
loop_
_entity_poly.entity_id
_entity_poly.type
_entity_poly.pdbx_seq_one_letter_code
_entity_poly.pdbx_strand_id
1 'polypeptide(L)'
;MPQEYPYSVPGGDQTIMAQDFDDRVDVIPVSNPNVFSQAQRIMLAQTKLQLAAQAPEMHNMHEVFRDMYEALGVSDVDRLMKATPAEIPEPLDPAQENINALDQLPMTAFEGQNHQAHIMAHLTFGATPMVGQMPTVAINLQKHVMEHVQIAAREQAAQQYLQMVQQQGGQPADDQQMLQMEQMTAQFVAEGLQQLRQLSQQLSGAGAPDPLVQLKEAELQQKAQESQADQQIDQAKVQLTAQNQEMRSDQFQQRLAAQERQTQARIQAAMERELLKQRNNGGTPQ
;
A
#
# COMPACT_ATOMS: atom_id res chain seq x y z
N MET A 1 35.28 23.20 39.83
CA MET A 1 35.00 23.86 38.53
C MET A 1 33.98 24.97 38.80
N PRO A 2 34.01 26.12 38.09
CA PRO A 2 33.01 27.18 38.25
C PRO A 2 31.59 26.66 38.00
N GLN A 3 30.59 27.23 38.68
CA GLN A 3 29.24 26.67 38.77
C GLN A 3 28.35 27.05 37.56
N GLU A 4 28.76 28.04 36.77
CA GLU A 4 28.05 28.57 35.60
C GLU A 4 29.02 28.77 34.44
N TYR A 5 28.62 28.34 33.24
CA TYR A 5 29.37 28.59 31.99
C TYR A 5 28.62 29.60 31.11
N PRO A 6 29.28 30.67 30.63
CA PRO A 6 28.62 31.71 29.86
C PRO A 6 28.61 31.36 28.37
N TYR A 7 27.77 30.42 27.96
CA TYR A 7 27.45 30.17 26.56
C TYR A 7 25.98 30.52 26.29
N SER A 8 25.72 31.34 25.28
CA SER A 8 24.36 31.67 24.84
C SER A 8 23.81 30.57 23.94
N VAL A 9 22.67 29.99 24.30
CA VAL A 9 21.98 28.97 23.49
C VAL A 9 20.95 29.66 22.58
N PRO A 10 20.93 29.39 21.26
CA PRO A 10 19.90 29.96 20.38
C PRO A 10 18.52 29.37 20.74
N GLY A 11 17.58 30.21 21.20
CA GLY A 11 16.21 29.79 21.53
C GLY A 11 15.74 30.14 22.95
N GLY A 12 16.61 30.68 23.81
CA GLY A 12 16.22 31.23 25.12
C GLY A 12 17.41 31.44 26.05
N ASP A 13 17.27 32.38 27.00
CA ASP A 13 18.26 32.62 28.07
C ASP A 13 18.22 31.47 29.07
N GLN A 14 18.95 30.39 28.76
CA GLN A 14 19.16 29.28 29.68
C GLN A 14 20.62 29.27 30.14
N THR A 15 20.81 29.38 31.45
CA THR A 15 22.11 29.29 32.11
C THR A 15 22.47 27.83 32.30
N ILE A 16 23.56 27.38 31.67
CA ILE A 16 24.02 25.99 31.76
C ILE A 16 24.75 25.79 33.09
N MET A 17 24.28 24.85 33.92
CA MET A 17 24.86 24.53 35.22
C MET A 17 25.82 23.34 35.11
N ALA A 18 26.81 23.26 36.00
CA ALA A 18 27.72 22.10 36.06
C ALA A 18 27.01 20.76 36.33
N GLN A 19 25.75 20.81 36.77
CA GLN A 19 24.89 19.65 37.06
C GLN A 19 24.26 19.06 35.79
N ASP A 20 24.21 19.82 34.69
CA ASP A 20 23.69 19.36 33.39
C ASP A 20 24.66 18.40 32.68
N PHE A 21 25.88 18.26 33.22
CA PHE A 21 26.94 17.39 32.73
C PHE A 21 27.19 16.21 33.68
N ASP A 22 26.14 15.62 34.25
CA ASP A 22 26.27 14.33 34.92
C ASP A 22 26.50 13.20 33.90
N ASP A 23 26.95 12.03 34.36
CA ASP A 23 27.34 10.87 33.53
C ASP A 23 26.17 10.25 32.71
N ARG A 24 25.05 10.97 32.50
CA ARG A 24 23.87 10.55 31.73
C ARG A 24 23.61 11.39 30.48
N VAL A 25 24.61 12.11 29.98
CA VAL A 25 24.54 12.68 28.63
C VAL A 25 24.68 11.55 27.61
N ASP A 26 23.56 10.92 27.26
CA ASP A 26 23.48 10.01 26.12
C ASP A 26 23.53 10.83 24.82
N VAL A 27 24.75 11.07 24.33
CA VAL A 27 24.96 11.57 22.97
C VAL A 27 24.60 10.45 22.01
N ILE A 28 23.37 10.45 21.50
CA ILE A 28 22.97 9.60 20.37
C ILE A 28 23.41 10.30 19.09
N PRO A 29 24.47 9.85 18.40
CA PRO A 29 24.88 10.48 17.17
C PRO A 29 23.79 10.30 16.10
N VAL A 30 23.27 11.40 15.56
CA VAL A 30 22.31 11.44 14.43
C VAL A 30 22.90 10.93 13.11
N SER A 31 24.18 10.56 13.11
CA SER A 31 24.88 10.00 11.97
C SER A 31 25.53 8.68 12.39
N ASN A 32 25.14 7.59 11.73
CA ASN A 32 25.89 6.34 11.79
C ASN A 32 27.35 6.63 11.39
N PRO A 33 28.34 6.47 12.28
CA PRO A 33 29.72 6.91 12.07
C PRO A 33 30.46 6.14 10.97
N ASN A 34 29.82 5.14 10.35
CA ASN A 34 30.39 4.31 9.30
C ASN A 34 30.19 4.83 7.86
N VAL A 35 29.50 5.98 7.65
CA VAL A 35 29.24 6.54 6.32
C VAL A 35 30.03 7.85 6.14
N PHE A 36 31.21 7.75 5.50
CA PHE A 36 32.22 8.81 5.48
C PHE A 36 31.93 9.97 4.51
N SER A 37 30.95 9.86 3.60
CA SER A 37 30.64 10.93 2.63
C SER A 37 29.15 11.05 2.28
N GLN A 38 28.71 12.25 1.89
CA GLN A 38 27.35 12.48 1.37
C GLN A 38 27.05 11.61 0.14
N ALA A 39 28.03 11.44 -0.76
CA ALA A 39 27.89 10.57 -1.92
C ALA A 39 27.59 9.12 -1.54
N GLN A 40 28.24 8.58 -0.50
CA GLN A 40 27.96 7.24 0.01
C GLN A 40 26.56 7.16 0.64
N ARG A 41 26.13 8.21 1.34
CA ARG A 41 24.78 8.30 1.95
C ARG A 41 23.68 8.30 0.87
N ILE A 42 23.87 9.08 -0.18
CA ILE A 42 22.96 9.12 -1.35
C ILE A 42 22.94 7.76 -2.07
N MET A 43 24.09 7.13 -2.28
CA MET A 43 24.16 5.79 -2.90
C MET A 43 23.40 4.73 -2.10
N LEU A 44 23.51 4.75 -0.77
CA LEU A 44 22.77 3.84 0.10
C LEU A 44 21.26 4.11 0.03
N ALA A 45 20.84 5.38 0.09
CA ALA A 45 19.42 5.74 -0.04
C ALA A 45 18.85 5.38 -1.42
N GLN A 46 19.62 5.59 -2.50
CA GLN A 46 19.22 5.19 -3.85
C GLN A 46 19.11 3.67 -3.98
N THR A 47 20.03 2.91 -3.37
CA THR A 47 19.96 1.44 -3.33
C THR A 47 18.75 0.98 -2.51
N LYS A 48 18.47 1.63 -1.38
CA LYS A 48 17.28 1.38 -0.55
C LYS A 48 16.00 1.60 -1.36
N LEU A 49 15.92 2.70 -2.11
CA LEU A 49 14.80 2.99 -3.00
C LEU A 49 14.65 1.96 -4.12
N GLN A 50 15.76 1.53 -4.74
CA GLN A 50 15.74 0.50 -5.79
C GLN A 50 15.30 -0.88 -5.27
N LEU A 51 15.68 -1.24 -4.04
CA LEU A 51 15.24 -2.48 -3.41
C LEU A 51 13.77 -2.40 -3.03
N ALA A 52 13.34 -1.30 -2.41
CA ALA A 52 11.96 -1.09 -2.01
C ALA A 52 11.02 -1.01 -3.22
N ALA A 53 11.45 -0.41 -4.34
CA ALA A 53 10.67 -0.35 -5.57
C ALA A 53 10.43 -1.73 -6.23
N GLN A 54 11.24 -2.74 -5.92
CA GLN A 54 11.03 -4.11 -6.42
C GLN A 54 9.97 -4.88 -5.63
N ALA A 55 9.69 -4.47 -4.40
CA ALA A 55 8.69 -5.10 -3.53
C ALA A 55 8.03 -4.03 -2.63
N PRO A 56 7.25 -3.11 -3.22
CA PRO A 56 6.65 -2.00 -2.49
C PRO A 56 5.68 -2.48 -1.41
N GLU A 57 5.06 -3.64 -1.59
CA GLU A 57 4.19 -4.27 -0.58
C GLU A 57 4.92 -4.72 0.70
N MET A 58 6.25 -4.92 0.65
CA MET A 58 7.04 -5.35 1.81
C MET A 58 7.74 -4.19 2.55
N HIS A 59 7.77 -2.99 1.96
CA HIS A 59 8.57 -1.88 2.46
C HIS A 59 7.69 -0.66 2.72
N ASN A 60 7.93 0.04 3.84
CA ASN A 60 7.31 1.35 4.08
C ASN A 60 7.93 2.36 3.10
N MET A 61 7.28 2.53 1.94
CA MET A 61 7.76 3.41 0.88
C MET A 61 7.88 4.86 1.32
N HIS A 62 7.04 5.30 2.27
CA HIS A 62 7.10 6.65 2.81
C HIS A 62 8.44 6.88 3.52
N GLU A 63 8.83 6.01 4.44
CA GLU A 63 10.11 6.09 5.14
C GLU A 63 11.31 5.93 4.19
N VAL A 64 11.18 5.13 3.13
CA VAL A 64 12.21 5.02 2.09
C VAL A 64 12.42 6.35 1.34
N PHE A 65 11.35 7.07 1.04
CA PHE A 65 11.42 8.40 0.42
C PHE A 65 11.94 9.46 1.40
N ARG A 66 11.57 9.39 2.68
CA ARG A 66 12.11 10.24 3.75
C ARG A 66 13.63 10.13 3.81
N ASP A 67 14.16 8.91 3.89
CA ASP A 67 15.61 8.65 3.90
C ASP A 67 16.33 9.22 2.67
N MET A 68 15.69 9.18 1.49
CA MET A 68 16.25 9.75 0.27
C MET A 68 16.31 11.28 0.34
N TYR A 69 15.25 11.94 0.82
CA TYR A 69 15.24 13.39 1.00
C TYR A 69 16.26 13.85 2.03
N GLU A 70 16.40 13.12 3.15
CA GLU A 70 17.43 13.39 4.15
C GLU A 70 18.84 13.18 3.59
N ALA A 71 19.06 12.12 2.80
CA ALA A 71 20.34 11.87 2.14
C ALA A 71 20.71 12.95 1.11
N LEU A 72 19.72 13.56 0.46
CA LEU A 72 19.88 14.71 -0.43
C LEU A 72 20.10 16.04 0.30
N GLY A 73 20.02 16.06 1.64
CA GLY A 73 20.24 17.25 2.46
C GLY A 73 19.01 18.14 2.62
N VAL A 74 17.81 17.62 2.35
CA VAL A 74 16.56 18.32 2.66
C VAL A 74 16.35 18.29 4.18
N SER A 75 16.29 19.47 4.79
CA SER A 75 16.19 19.63 6.25
C SER A 75 14.75 19.62 6.77
N ASP A 76 13.79 19.92 5.90
CA ASP A 76 12.36 19.99 6.23
C ASP A 76 11.57 19.04 5.31
N VAL A 77 11.69 17.75 5.59
CA VAL A 77 11.08 16.68 4.80
C VAL A 77 9.56 16.63 5.02
N ASP A 78 9.10 16.97 6.23
CA ASP A 78 7.68 16.93 6.59
C ASP A 78 6.84 17.96 5.84
N ARG A 79 7.45 19.06 5.38
CA ARG A 79 6.78 20.01 4.47
C ARG A 79 6.56 19.44 3.06
N LEU A 80 7.37 18.48 2.62
CA LEU A 80 7.32 17.92 1.28
C LEU A 80 6.52 16.62 1.21
N MET A 81 6.49 15.86 2.30
CA MET A 81 5.84 14.56 2.38
C MET A 81 4.46 14.68 3.03
N LYS A 82 3.47 13.96 2.49
CA LYS A 82 2.17 13.82 3.15
C LYS A 82 2.35 13.05 4.45
N ALA A 83 1.66 13.41 5.54
CA ALA A 83 1.70 12.62 6.76
C ALA A 83 1.19 11.20 6.49
N THR A 84 1.94 10.18 6.90
CA THR A 84 1.47 8.79 6.90
C THR A 84 0.52 8.61 8.08
N PRO A 85 -0.64 7.96 7.90
CA PRO A 85 -1.44 7.52 9.04
C PRO A 85 -0.56 6.73 10.02
N ALA A 86 -0.71 6.97 11.32
CA ALA A 86 0.08 6.28 12.34
C ALA A 86 -0.02 4.75 12.15
N GLU A 87 1.10 4.03 12.25
CA GLU A 87 1.18 2.58 12.03
C GLU A 87 0.34 1.76 13.03
N ILE A 88 -0.10 2.38 14.13
CA ILE A 88 -1.09 1.83 15.04
C ILE A 88 -2.36 2.65 14.85
N PRO A 89 -3.42 2.07 14.27
CA PRO A 89 -4.71 2.73 14.16
C PRO A 89 -5.20 3.14 15.56
N GLU A 90 -5.43 4.43 15.76
CA GLU A 90 -6.04 4.99 16.97
C GLU A 90 -7.49 5.37 16.71
N PRO A 91 -8.38 5.30 17.72
CA PRO A 91 -9.76 5.76 17.57
C PRO A 91 -9.79 7.27 17.29
N LEU A 92 -10.36 7.63 16.15
CA LEU A 92 -10.56 9.01 15.72
C LEU A 92 -12.03 9.41 15.88
N ASP A 93 -12.31 10.71 15.81
CA ASP A 93 -13.69 11.21 15.78
C ASP A 93 -14.31 11.03 14.37
N PRO A 94 -15.65 10.92 14.26
CA PRO A 94 -16.29 10.61 12.98
C PRO A 94 -16.12 11.73 11.94
N ALA A 95 -15.89 12.97 12.37
CA ALA A 95 -15.67 14.06 11.43
C ALA A 95 -14.28 13.96 10.81
N GLN A 96 -13.25 13.64 11.62
CA GLN A 96 -11.91 13.37 11.10
C GLN A 96 -11.90 12.15 10.17
N GLU A 97 -12.62 11.09 10.50
CA GLU A 97 -12.75 9.92 9.61
C GLU A 97 -13.48 10.25 8.30
N ASN A 98 -14.50 11.11 8.31
CA ASN A 98 -15.12 11.62 7.09
C ASN A 98 -14.14 12.42 6.21
N ILE A 99 -13.25 13.21 6.81
CA ILE A 99 -12.19 13.92 6.09
C ILE A 99 -11.21 12.91 5.48
N ASN A 100 -10.76 11.94 6.27
CA ASN A 100 -9.85 10.88 5.84
C ASN A 100 -10.46 10.04 4.70
N ALA A 101 -11.78 9.83 4.72
CA ALA A 101 -12.50 9.12 3.66
C ALA A 101 -12.42 9.84 2.32
N LEU A 102 -12.40 11.19 2.31
CA LEU A 102 -12.21 11.98 1.08
C LEU A 102 -10.81 11.81 0.51
N ASP A 103 -9.81 11.65 1.37
CA ASP A 103 -8.43 11.33 1.00
C ASP A 103 -8.23 9.83 0.71
N GLN A 104 -9.31 9.04 0.71
CA GLN A 104 -9.31 7.59 0.50
C GLN A 104 -8.42 6.81 1.48
N LEU A 105 -8.21 7.37 2.67
CA LEU A 105 -7.50 6.68 3.74
C LEU A 105 -8.39 5.59 4.33
N PRO A 106 -7.82 4.45 4.76
CA PRO A 106 -8.56 3.43 5.48
C PRO A 106 -9.07 4.00 6.81
N MET A 107 -10.30 3.64 7.16
CA MET A 107 -10.92 3.90 8.46
C MET A 107 -11.01 2.57 9.21
N THR A 108 -11.05 2.61 10.53
CA THR A 108 -11.12 1.40 11.36
C THR A 108 -11.97 1.70 12.57
N ALA A 109 -13.02 0.93 12.80
CA ALA A 109 -13.83 1.09 14.00
C ALA A 109 -13.18 0.38 15.20
N PHE A 110 -13.31 1.00 16.38
CA PHE A 110 -12.79 0.50 17.66
C PHE A 110 -13.90 0.32 18.70
N GLU A 111 -13.63 -0.56 19.67
CA GLU A 111 -14.45 -0.77 20.88
C GLU A 111 -14.48 0.46 21.79
N GLY A 112 -15.57 0.62 22.55
CA GLY A 112 -15.78 1.71 23.49
C GLY A 112 -16.25 3.02 22.87
N GLN A 113 -16.37 3.09 21.54
CA GLN A 113 -16.90 4.25 20.85
C GLN A 113 -18.42 4.31 20.94
N ASN A 114 -19.01 5.50 20.82
CA ASN A 114 -20.44 5.61 20.59
C ASN A 114 -20.76 5.22 19.14
N HIS A 115 -20.92 3.91 18.89
CA HIS A 115 -21.16 3.35 17.57
C HIS A 115 -22.40 3.94 16.89
N GLN A 116 -23.50 4.14 17.64
CA GLN A 116 -24.73 4.70 17.07
C GLN A 116 -24.54 6.14 16.57
N ALA A 117 -23.81 6.96 17.33
CA ALA A 117 -23.50 8.33 16.93
C ALA A 117 -22.53 8.38 15.73
N HIS A 118 -21.50 7.52 15.70
CA HIS A 118 -20.60 7.38 14.56
C HIS A 118 -21.35 6.99 13.29
N ILE A 119 -22.17 5.94 13.36
CA ILE A 119 -23.00 5.48 12.23
C ILE A 119 -23.87 6.63 11.71
N MET A 120 -24.54 7.37 12.60
CA MET A 120 -25.35 8.52 12.20
C MET A 120 -24.53 9.60 11.48
N ALA A 121 -23.33 9.91 11.99
CA ALA A 121 -22.45 10.92 11.40
C ALA A 121 -22.00 10.51 9.98
N HIS A 122 -21.54 9.27 9.79
CA HIS A 122 -21.13 8.76 8.47
C HIS A 122 -22.29 8.66 7.49
N LEU A 123 -23.49 8.24 7.93
CA LEU A 123 -24.66 8.19 7.07
C LEU A 123 -25.13 9.58 6.65
N THR A 124 -25.08 10.55 7.57
CA THR A 124 -25.42 11.95 7.27
C THR A 124 -24.45 12.53 6.25
N PHE A 125 -23.15 12.28 6.42
CA PHE A 125 -22.13 12.69 5.47
C PHE A 125 -22.26 11.98 4.11
N GLY A 126 -22.50 10.66 4.14
CA GLY A 126 -22.70 9.84 2.95
C GLY A 126 -23.94 10.21 2.13
N ALA A 127 -24.97 10.76 2.78
CA ALA A 127 -26.16 11.28 2.12
C ALA A 127 -25.94 12.64 1.42
N THR A 128 -24.77 13.27 1.57
CA THR A 128 -24.50 14.55 0.92
C THR A 128 -24.37 14.38 -0.61
N PRO A 129 -24.80 15.38 -1.42
CA PRO A 129 -24.64 15.32 -2.88
C PRO A 129 -23.20 15.15 -3.35
N MET A 130 -22.23 15.62 -2.56
CA MET A 130 -20.80 15.47 -2.83
C MET A 130 -20.38 14.00 -2.80
N VAL A 131 -20.73 13.28 -1.73
CA VAL A 131 -20.40 11.86 -1.59
C VAL A 131 -21.18 11.00 -2.60
N GLY A 132 -22.40 11.41 -2.95
CA GLY A 132 -23.17 10.77 -4.04
C GLY A 132 -22.48 10.80 -5.41
N GLN A 133 -21.56 11.74 -5.64
CA GLN A 133 -20.73 11.80 -6.86
C GLN A 133 -19.40 11.05 -6.72
N MET A 134 -19.10 10.48 -5.55
CA MET A 134 -17.85 9.80 -5.23
C MET A 134 -18.12 8.36 -4.76
N PRO A 135 -18.39 7.42 -5.69
CA PRO A 135 -18.78 6.05 -5.33
C PRO A 135 -17.79 5.33 -4.42
N THR A 136 -16.48 5.53 -4.63
CA THR A 136 -15.43 4.92 -3.81
C THR A 136 -15.51 5.38 -2.35
N VAL A 137 -15.76 6.66 -2.10
CA VAL A 137 -15.91 7.22 -0.74
C VAL A 137 -17.16 6.65 -0.09
N ALA A 138 -18.27 6.60 -0.81
CA ALA A 138 -19.51 6.00 -0.32
C ALA A 138 -19.34 4.52 0.06
N ILE A 139 -18.60 3.74 -0.75
CA ILE A 139 -18.28 2.34 -0.44
C ILE A 139 -17.43 2.23 0.83
N ASN A 140 -16.40 3.07 0.96
CA ASN A 140 -15.51 3.05 2.13
C ASN A 140 -16.26 3.41 3.42
N LEU A 141 -17.11 4.44 3.39
CA LEU A 141 -17.98 4.80 4.51
C LEU A 141 -18.95 3.65 4.85
N GLN A 142 -19.54 3.00 3.83
CA GLN A 142 -20.46 1.88 4.06
C GLN A 142 -19.74 0.69 4.73
N LYS A 143 -18.50 0.38 4.32
CA LYS A 143 -17.68 -0.65 4.98
C LYS A 143 -17.46 -0.32 6.44
N HIS A 144 -17.04 0.91 6.72
CA HIS A 144 -16.74 1.35 8.08
C HIS A 144 -17.99 1.39 8.98
N VAL A 145 -19.14 1.80 8.44
CA VAL A 145 -20.44 1.69 9.14
C VAL A 145 -20.76 0.24 9.51
N MET A 146 -20.46 -0.74 8.63
CA MET A 146 -20.64 -2.16 8.95
C MET A 146 -19.69 -2.64 10.05
N GLU A 147 -18.46 -2.12 10.12
CA GLU A 147 -17.54 -2.40 11.24
C GLU A 147 -18.14 -1.92 12.57
N HIS A 148 -18.70 -0.71 12.61
CA HIS A 148 -19.39 -0.23 13.82
C HIS A 148 -20.57 -1.13 14.21
N VAL A 149 -21.37 -1.61 13.25
CA VAL A 149 -22.47 -2.55 13.54
C VAL A 149 -21.95 -3.86 14.13
N GLN A 150 -20.86 -4.40 13.57
CA GLN A 150 -20.24 -5.62 14.05
C GLN A 150 -19.72 -5.48 15.49
N ILE A 151 -18.99 -4.40 15.78
CA ILE A 151 -18.39 -4.17 17.09
C ILE A 151 -19.50 -3.89 18.12
N ALA A 152 -20.46 -3.03 17.80
CA ALA A 152 -21.59 -2.76 18.69
C ALA A 152 -22.37 -4.05 19.04
N ALA A 153 -22.59 -4.93 18.06
CA ALA A 153 -23.25 -6.20 18.28
C ALA A 153 -22.44 -7.13 19.21
N ARG A 154 -21.11 -7.16 19.07
CA ARG A 154 -20.22 -7.91 19.97
C ARG A 154 -20.25 -7.35 21.39
N GLU A 155 -20.17 -6.04 21.56
CA GLU A 155 -20.25 -5.38 22.87
C GLU A 155 -21.59 -5.65 23.56
N GLN A 156 -22.70 -5.57 22.82
CA GLN A 156 -24.03 -5.90 23.32
C GLN A 156 -24.15 -7.38 23.73
N ALA A 157 -23.65 -8.30 22.91
CA ALA A 157 -23.63 -9.72 23.24
C ALA A 157 -22.78 -10.00 24.49
N ALA A 158 -21.61 -9.38 24.59
CA ALA A 158 -20.73 -9.49 25.75
C ALA A 158 -21.40 -8.95 27.02
N GLN A 159 -22.11 -7.82 26.96
CA GLN A 159 -22.84 -7.26 28.09
C GLN A 159 -23.99 -8.17 28.55
N GLN A 160 -24.79 -8.70 27.62
CA GLN A 160 -25.87 -9.64 27.97
C GLN A 160 -25.32 -10.95 28.55
N TYR A 161 -24.22 -11.44 27.98
CA TYR A 161 -23.53 -12.60 28.51
C TYR A 161 -23.03 -12.36 29.94
N LEU A 162 -22.43 -11.20 30.23
CA LEU A 162 -21.96 -10.85 31.56
C LEU A 162 -23.10 -10.85 32.59
N GLN A 163 -24.28 -10.36 32.21
CA GLN A 163 -25.48 -10.40 33.06
C GLN A 163 -25.93 -11.85 33.33
N MET A 164 -25.87 -12.71 32.31
CA MET A 164 -26.23 -14.13 32.45
C MET A 164 -25.27 -14.87 33.38
N VAL A 165 -23.96 -14.62 33.26
CA VAL A 165 -22.93 -15.23 34.11
C VAL A 165 -23.06 -14.76 35.57
N GLN A 166 -23.35 -13.47 35.79
CA GLN A 166 -23.64 -12.96 37.14
C GLN A 166 -24.85 -13.66 37.78
N GLN A 167 -25.89 -13.96 37.00
CA GLN A 167 -27.06 -14.70 37.49
C GLN A 167 -26.76 -16.18 37.78
N GLN A 168 -25.81 -16.79 37.06
CA GLN A 168 -25.40 -18.19 37.26
C GLN A 168 -24.26 -18.38 38.26
N GLY A 169 -23.87 -17.34 39.00
CA GLY A 169 -22.88 -17.45 40.07
C GLY A 169 -21.42 -17.50 39.61
N GLY A 170 -21.11 -16.98 38.41
CA GLY A 170 -19.72 -16.71 38.00
C GLY A 170 -18.91 -17.92 37.53
N GLN A 171 -19.55 -18.98 37.04
CA GLN A 171 -18.81 -20.09 36.42
C GLN A 171 -18.16 -19.65 35.09
N PRO A 172 -16.92 -20.09 34.80
CA PRO A 172 -16.23 -19.75 33.56
C PRO A 172 -16.97 -20.27 32.33
N ALA A 173 -16.79 -19.56 31.21
CA ALA A 173 -17.43 -19.88 29.94
C ALA A 173 -17.03 -21.27 29.44
N ASP A 174 -18.00 -22.17 29.32
CA ASP A 174 -17.81 -23.46 28.64
C ASP A 174 -17.95 -23.28 27.11
N ASP A 175 -17.43 -24.20 26.30
CA ASP A 175 -17.45 -24.06 24.82
C ASP A 175 -18.87 -23.86 24.26
N GLN A 176 -19.88 -24.45 24.90
CA GLN A 176 -21.29 -24.22 24.56
C GLN A 176 -21.75 -22.77 24.78
N GLN A 177 -21.22 -22.10 25.79
CA GLN A 177 -21.56 -20.72 26.12
C GLN A 177 -20.90 -19.72 25.16
N MET A 178 -19.68 -20.04 24.69
CA MET A 178 -19.02 -19.26 23.63
C MET A 178 -19.79 -19.33 22.31
N LEU A 179 -20.28 -20.51 21.93
CA LEU A 179 -21.14 -20.66 20.75
C LEU A 179 -22.45 -19.88 20.89
N GLN A 180 -23.03 -19.86 22.09
CA GLN A 180 -24.23 -19.09 22.37
C GLN A 180 -24.00 -17.57 22.28
N MET A 181 -22.82 -17.08 22.69
CA MET A 181 -22.42 -15.69 22.52
C MET A 181 -22.27 -15.31 21.04
N GLU A 182 -21.72 -16.20 20.22
CA GLU A 182 -21.58 -15.96 18.78
C GLU A 182 -22.95 -15.92 18.08
N GLN A 183 -23.88 -16.82 18.45
CA GLN A 183 -25.26 -16.79 17.96
C GLN A 183 -25.97 -15.48 18.32
N MET A 184 -25.80 -15.03 19.57
CA MET A 184 -26.35 -13.75 20.04
C MET A 184 -25.74 -12.56 19.31
N THR A 185 -24.42 -12.60 19.07
CA THR A 185 -23.73 -11.57 18.27
C THR A 185 -24.32 -11.51 16.86
N ALA A 186 -24.51 -12.65 16.19
CA ALA A 186 -25.11 -12.69 14.86
C ALA A 186 -26.54 -12.14 14.84
N GLN A 187 -27.33 -12.37 15.90
CA GLN A 187 -28.65 -11.78 16.07
C GLN A 187 -28.59 -10.26 16.15
N PHE A 188 -27.70 -9.70 16.99
CA PHE A 188 -27.54 -8.23 17.09
C PHE A 188 -26.98 -7.61 15.82
N VAL A 189 -26.12 -8.30 15.08
CA VAL A 189 -25.70 -7.84 13.74
C VAL A 189 -26.91 -7.74 12.81
N ALA A 190 -27.79 -8.75 12.78
CA ALA A 190 -28.98 -8.71 11.94
C ALA A 190 -29.93 -7.55 12.33
N GLU A 191 -30.14 -7.32 13.63
CA GLU A 191 -30.93 -6.20 14.14
C GLU A 191 -30.29 -4.84 13.80
N GLY A 192 -28.98 -4.71 13.98
CA GLY A 192 -28.22 -3.50 13.63
C GLY A 192 -28.27 -3.20 12.15
N LEU A 193 -28.18 -4.21 11.28
CA LEU A 193 -28.33 -4.05 9.83
C LEU A 193 -29.76 -3.65 9.44
N GLN A 194 -30.79 -4.15 10.13
CA GLN A 194 -32.17 -3.70 9.92
C GLN A 194 -32.36 -2.22 10.30
N GLN A 195 -31.80 -1.80 11.44
CA GLN A 195 -31.82 -0.41 11.87
C GLN A 195 -31.05 0.49 10.90
N LEU A 196 -29.87 0.06 10.46
CA LEU A 196 -29.06 0.75 9.46
C LEU A 196 -29.85 0.99 8.18
N ARG A 197 -30.56 -0.02 7.69
CA ARG A 197 -31.41 0.11 6.49
C ARG A 197 -32.52 1.14 6.69
N GLN A 198 -33.22 1.10 7.83
CA GLN A 198 -34.27 2.07 8.14
C GLN A 198 -33.71 3.50 8.22
N LEU A 199 -32.56 3.67 8.87
CA LEU A 199 -31.91 4.97 9.00
C LEU A 199 -31.43 5.52 7.65
N SER A 200 -30.84 4.66 6.81
CA SER A 200 -30.44 4.99 5.45
C SER A 200 -31.63 5.41 4.58
N GLN A 201 -32.78 4.75 4.71
CA GLN A 201 -34.02 5.12 4.01
C GLN A 201 -34.59 6.46 4.50
N GLN A 202 -34.48 6.76 5.79
CA GLN A 202 -34.91 8.04 6.34
C GLN A 202 -34.05 9.21 5.84
N LEU A 203 -32.73 8.99 5.74
CA LEU A 203 -31.78 10.02 5.32
C LEU A 203 -31.75 10.25 3.80
N SER A 204 -31.97 9.21 2.99
CA SER A 204 -31.96 9.31 1.52
C SER A 204 -33.28 9.87 0.93
N GLY A 205 -34.32 10.03 1.74
CA GLY A 205 -35.64 10.51 1.32
C GLY A 205 -36.44 9.42 0.59
N ALA A 206 -37.74 9.33 0.91
CA ALA A 206 -38.64 8.33 0.34
C ALA A 206 -38.68 8.40 -1.20
N GLY A 207 -38.04 7.45 -1.88
CA GLY A 207 -38.06 7.31 -3.34
C GLY A 207 -36.69 7.35 -4.03
N ALA A 208 -35.60 7.64 -3.32
CA ALA A 208 -34.26 7.45 -3.87
C ALA A 208 -33.93 5.93 -3.92
N PRO A 209 -33.31 5.43 -5.01
CA PRO A 209 -32.83 4.05 -5.06
C PRO A 209 -31.91 3.80 -3.86
N ASP A 210 -32.12 2.69 -3.16
CA ASP A 210 -31.33 2.30 -1.98
C ASP A 210 -29.84 2.55 -2.28
N PRO A 211 -29.12 3.33 -1.46
CA PRO A 211 -27.71 3.61 -1.70
C PRO A 211 -26.90 2.33 -1.88
N LEU A 212 -27.29 1.20 -1.29
CA LEU A 212 -26.65 -0.10 -1.54
C LEU A 212 -26.81 -0.57 -2.99
N VAL A 213 -27.96 -0.31 -3.63
CA VAL A 213 -28.20 -0.65 -5.04
C VAL A 213 -27.37 0.25 -5.96
N GLN A 214 -27.30 1.55 -5.65
CA GLN A 214 -26.44 2.48 -6.41
C GLN A 214 -24.96 2.12 -6.26
N LEU A 215 -24.52 1.74 -5.06
CA LEU A 215 -23.16 1.28 -4.81
C LEU A 215 -22.87 -0.03 -5.55
N LYS A 216 -23.84 -0.95 -5.62
CA LYS A 216 -23.69 -2.20 -6.38
C LYS A 216 -23.56 -1.92 -7.89
N GLU A 217 -24.34 -0.98 -8.40
CA GLU A 217 -24.27 -0.57 -9.81
C GLU A 217 -22.94 0.11 -10.13
N ALA A 218 -22.46 1.00 -9.24
CA ALA A 218 -21.15 1.63 -9.37
C ALA A 218 -20.00 0.62 -9.27
N GLU A 219 -20.06 -0.34 -8.34
CA GLU A 219 -19.08 -1.43 -8.22
C GLU A 219 -19.04 -2.29 -9.49
N LEU A 220 -20.20 -2.64 -10.05
CA LEU A 220 -20.29 -3.37 -11.32
C LEU A 220 -19.70 -2.56 -12.47
N GLN A 221 -19.92 -1.25 -12.48
CA GLN A 221 -19.38 -0.35 -13.51
C GLN A 221 -17.85 -0.22 -13.40
N GLN A 222 -17.32 -0.10 -12.17
CA GLN A 222 -15.88 -0.07 -11.92
C GLN A 222 -15.23 -1.40 -12.30
N LYS A 223 -15.85 -2.52 -11.95
CA LYS A 223 -15.39 -3.86 -12.34
C LYS A 223 -15.44 -4.09 -13.85
N ALA A 224 -16.44 -3.51 -14.53
CA ALA A 224 -16.50 -3.54 -15.98
C ALA A 224 -15.37 -2.72 -16.62
N GLN A 225 -15.03 -1.55 -16.06
CA GLN A 225 -13.90 -0.74 -16.49
C GLN A 225 -12.55 -1.45 -16.27
N GLU A 226 -12.33 -2.05 -15.10
CA GLU A 226 -11.15 -2.87 -14.82
C GLU A 226 -11.04 -4.02 -15.81
N SER A 227 -12.13 -4.77 -16.03
CA SER A 227 -12.12 -5.87 -17.00
C SER A 227 -11.80 -5.38 -18.43
N GLN A 228 -12.25 -4.19 -18.81
CA GLN A 228 -11.95 -3.60 -20.11
C GLN A 228 -10.49 -3.14 -20.20
N ALA A 229 -9.92 -2.58 -19.13
CA ALA A 229 -8.52 -2.22 -19.05
C ALA A 229 -7.61 -3.45 -19.11
N ASP A 230 -7.94 -4.51 -18.38
CA ASP A 230 -7.23 -5.80 -18.42
C ASP A 230 -7.24 -6.39 -19.83
N GLN A 231 -8.38 -6.37 -20.51
CA GLN A 231 -8.48 -6.81 -21.90
C GLN A 231 -7.56 -6.00 -22.84
N GLN A 232 -7.44 -4.68 -22.65
CA GLN A 232 -6.54 -3.86 -23.46
C GLN A 232 -5.07 -4.17 -23.16
N ILE A 233 -4.72 -4.37 -21.88
CA ILE A 233 -3.37 -4.75 -21.46
C ILE A 233 -3.00 -6.11 -22.06
N ASP A 234 -3.92 -7.08 -22.02
CA ASP A 234 -3.67 -8.41 -22.58
C ASP A 234 -3.54 -8.37 -24.11
N GLN A 235 -4.35 -7.56 -24.81
CA GLN A 235 -4.16 -7.32 -26.25
C GLN A 235 -2.78 -6.71 -26.55
N ALA A 236 -2.35 -5.71 -25.77
CA ALA A 236 -1.03 -5.10 -25.91
C ALA A 236 0.10 -6.12 -25.65
N LYS A 237 -0.04 -6.99 -24.64
CA LYS A 237 0.91 -8.07 -24.36
C LYS A 237 0.99 -9.08 -25.51
N VAL A 238 -0.15 -9.48 -26.07
CA VAL A 238 -0.18 -10.38 -27.24
C VAL A 238 0.52 -9.74 -28.43
N GLN A 239 0.25 -8.46 -28.69
CA GLN A 239 0.89 -7.73 -29.79
C GLN A 239 2.40 -7.58 -29.60
N LEU A 240 2.84 -7.24 -28.39
CA LEU A 240 4.26 -7.17 -28.05
C LEU A 240 4.94 -8.55 -28.16
N THR A 241 4.24 -9.61 -27.79
CA THR A 241 4.74 -10.99 -27.91
C THR A 241 4.90 -11.38 -29.37
N ALA A 242 3.93 -11.05 -30.23
CA ALA A 242 4.02 -11.28 -31.67
C ALA A 242 5.21 -10.52 -32.30
N GLN A 243 5.38 -9.23 -31.98
CA GLN A 243 6.54 -8.44 -32.46
C GLN A 243 7.87 -9.02 -31.97
N ASN A 244 7.95 -9.43 -30.71
CA ASN A 244 9.16 -10.07 -30.18
C ASN A 244 9.47 -11.40 -30.89
N GLN A 245 8.44 -12.18 -31.25
CA GLN A 245 8.61 -13.41 -31.99
C GLN A 245 9.09 -13.15 -33.42
N GLU A 246 8.55 -12.13 -34.09
CA GLU A 246 8.99 -11.70 -35.42
C GLU A 246 10.45 -11.25 -35.41
N MET A 247 10.83 -10.36 -34.48
CA MET A 247 12.22 -9.93 -34.31
C MET A 247 13.17 -11.10 -34.04
N ARG A 248 12.77 -12.09 -33.24
CA ARG A 248 13.56 -13.30 -33.01
C ARG A 248 13.69 -14.15 -34.28
N SER A 249 12.63 -14.26 -35.07
CA SER A 249 12.65 -14.94 -36.36
C SER A 249 13.64 -14.28 -37.32
N ASP A 250 13.62 -12.95 -37.42
CA ASP A 250 14.52 -12.18 -38.26
C ASP A 250 15.97 -12.33 -37.82
N GLN A 251 16.24 -12.22 -36.51
CA GLN A 251 17.58 -12.46 -35.97
C GLN A 251 18.07 -13.88 -36.26
N PHE A 252 17.19 -14.87 -36.18
CA PHE A 252 17.53 -16.25 -36.51
C PHE A 252 17.86 -16.42 -38.00
N GLN A 253 17.04 -15.85 -38.91
CA GLN A 253 17.30 -15.88 -40.35
C GLN A 253 18.62 -15.17 -40.71
N GLN A 254 18.90 -14.02 -40.09
CA GLN A 254 20.17 -13.31 -40.30
C GLN A 254 21.38 -14.15 -39.86
N ARG A 255 21.27 -14.86 -38.72
CA ARG A 255 22.31 -15.79 -38.26
C ARG A 255 22.48 -16.97 -39.22
N LEU A 256 21.38 -17.56 -39.70
CA LEU A 256 21.43 -18.66 -40.67
C LEU A 256 22.11 -18.22 -41.97
N ALA A 257 21.70 -17.08 -42.54
CA ALA A 257 22.30 -16.53 -43.75
C ALA A 257 23.78 -16.15 -43.56
N ALA A 258 24.18 -15.66 -42.38
CA ALA A 258 25.58 -15.43 -42.05
C ALA A 258 26.38 -16.76 -42.01
N GLN A 259 25.80 -17.81 -41.43
CA GLN A 259 26.41 -19.14 -41.34
C GLN A 259 26.54 -19.81 -42.71
N GLU A 260 25.53 -19.69 -43.57
CA GLU A 260 25.57 -20.17 -44.96
C GLU A 260 26.67 -19.47 -45.76
N ARG A 261 26.74 -18.13 -45.71
CA ARG A 261 27.80 -17.35 -46.37
C ARG A 261 29.19 -17.76 -45.89
N GLN A 262 29.37 -17.95 -44.58
CA GLN A 262 30.64 -18.39 -44.02
C GLN A 262 31.02 -19.79 -44.50
N THR A 263 30.04 -20.71 -44.55
CA THR A 263 30.26 -22.08 -45.03
C THR A 263 30.62 -22.09 -46.51
N GLN A 264 29.92 -21.30 -47.33
CA GLN A 264 30.18 -21.21 -48.75
C GLN A 264 31.55 -20.59 -49.06
N ALA A 265 31.95 -19.56 -48.32
CA ALA A 265 33.29 -18.98 -48.42
C ALA A 265 34.39 -20.00 -48.04
N ARG A 266 34.16 -20.83 -47.02
CA ARG A 266 35.09 -21.91 -46.66
C ARG A 266 35.21 -22.97 -47.76
N ILE A 267 34.09 -23.35 -48.38
CA ILE A 267 34.06 -24.30 -49.50
C ILE A 267 34.83 -23.72 -50.70
N GLN A 268 34.57 -22.46 -51.07
CA GLN A 268 35.29 -21.79 -52.15
C GLN A 268 36.80 -21.73 -51.90
N ALA A 269 37.21 -21.31 -50.70
CA ALA A 269 38.62 -21.27 -50.32
C ALA A 269 39.28 -22.67 -50.30
N ALA A 270 38.52 -23.73 -50.02
CA ALA A 270 39.01 -25.10 -50.15
C ALA A 270 39.19 -25.53 -51.61
N MET A 271 38.21 -25.23 -52.48
CA MET A 271 38.29 -25.50 -53.92
C MET A 271 39.44 -24.75 -54.60
N GLU A 272 39.62 -23.47 -54.29
CA GLU A 272 40.73 -22.66 -54.82
C GLU A 272 42.10 -23.25 -54.44
N ARG A 273 42.24 -23.67 -53.18
CA ARG A 273 43.46 -24.33 -52.70
C ARG A 273 43.73 -25.63 -53.44
N GLU A 274 42.70 -26.42 -53.72
CA GLU A 274 42.85 -27.68 -54.46
C GLU A 274 43.21 -27.45 -55.93
N LEU A 275 42.59 -26.47 -56.58
CA LEU A 275 42.94 -26.02 -57.93
C LEU A 275 44.39 -25.55 -58.03
N LEU A 276 44.85 -24.74 -57.06
CA LEU A 276 46.24 -24.27 -56.99
C LEU A 276 47.23 -25.43 -56.82
N LYS A 277 46.91 -26.43 -55.98
CA LYS A 277 47.72 -27.64 -55.83
C LYS A 277 47.81 -28.45 -57.13
N GLN A 278 46.68 -28.66 -57.83
CA GLN A 278 46.67 -29.37 -59.11
C GLN A 278 47.47 -28.62 -60.19
N ARG A 279 47.39 -27.29 -60.19
CA ARG A 279 48.14 -26.44 -61.13
C ARG A 279 49.66 -26.47 -60.88
N ASN A 280 50.07 -26.57 -59.61
CA ASN A 280 51.47 -26.74 -59.24
C ASN A 280 51.99 -28.17 -59.51
N ASN A 281 51.14 -29.21 -59.43
CA ASN A 281 51.52 -30.58 -59.77
C ASN A 281 51.53 -30.88 -61.28
N GLY A 282 50.95 -30.03 -62.14
CA GLY A 282 50.98 -30.17 -63.60
C GLY A 282 52.21 -29.53 -64.27
N GLY A 283 53.10 -28.93 -63.51
CA GLY A 283 54.28 -28.19 -63.97
C GLY A 283 55.60 -28.97 -63.80
N THR A 284 55.70 -30.18 -64.34
CA THR A 284 57.00 -30.82 -64.62
C THR A 284 57.11 -31.13 -66.11
N PRO A 285 57.63 -30.20 -66.92
CA PRO A 285 58.30 -30.53 -68.17
C PRO A 285 59.72 -31.04 -67.88
N GLN A 286 60.17 -31.99 -68.70
CA GLN A 286 61.48 -32.65 -68.72
C GLN A 286 62.67 -31.69 -68.59
#